data_AF-S3J363-F1
#
_entry.id   AF-S3J363-F1
#
_cell.length_a   1.000
_cell.length_b   1.000
_cell.length_c   1.000
_cell.angle_alpha   90.00
_cell.angle_beta   90.00
_cell.angle_gamma   90.00
#
_symmetry.space_group_name_H-M   'P 1'
#
loop_
_entity.id
_entity.type
_entity.pdbx_description
1 polymer ?
#
loop_
_entity_poly.entity_id
_entity_poly.type
_entity_poly.pdbx_seq_one_letter_code
_entity_poly.pdbx_strand_id
1 'polypeptide(L)' 'MELVIFILIIFYGVGGWKFWNGYRSTNFSSSLPNRLALTLFWPLLLAVNPAYRKNFKKALKGK' A
#
# COMPACT_ATOMS: atom_id res chain seq x y z
N MET A 1 20.34 1.00 15.63
CA MET A 1 20.27 0.81 14.17
C MET A 1 19.38 -0.37 13.80
N GLU A 2 19.61 -1.54 14.38
CA GLU A 2 18.83 -2.77 14.10
C GLU A 2 17.32 -2.63 14.36
N LEU A 3 16.95 -1.96 15.46
CA LEU A 3 15.55 -1.77 15.83
C LEU A 3 14.77 -0.85 14.86
N VAL A 4 15.43 0.14 14.27
CA VAL A 4 14.83 1.04 13.27
C VAL A 4 14.57 0.30 11.97
N ILE A 5 15.53 -0.50 11.51
CA ILE A 5 15.38 -1.34 10.32
C ILE A 5 14.25 -2.36 10.53
N PHE A 6 14.19 -2.97 11.71
CA PHE A 6 13.12 -3.92 12.05
C PHE A 6 11.73 -3.25 12.02
N ILE A 7 11.58 -2.07 12.62
CA ILE A 7 10.34 -1.28 12.56
C ILE A 7 9.97 -0.95 11.11
N LEU A 8 10.94 -0.55 10.28
CA LEU A 8 10.70 -0.22 8.88
C LEU A 8 10.24 -1.44 8.08
N ILE A 9 10.81 -2.63 8.32
CA ILE A 9 10.40 -3.88 7.66
C ILE A 9 8.98 -4.26 8.08
N ILE A 10 8.66 -4.19 9.38
CA ILE A 10 7.30 -4.45 9.87
C ILE A 10 6.33 -3.46 9.24
N PHE A 11 6.65 -2.17 9.25
CA PHE A 11 5.80 -1.15 8.67
C PHE A 11 5.59 -1.38 7.17
N TYR A 12 6.67 -1.68 6.44
CA TYR A 12 6.65 -2.05 5.02
C TYR A 12 5.71 -3.22 4.74
N GLY A 13 5.86 -4.32 5.49
CA GLY A 13 5.07 -5.53 5.33
C GLY A 13 3.60 -5.33 5.69
N VAL A 14 3.32 -4.69 6.83
CA VAL A 14 1.94 -4.45 7.31
C VAL A 14 1.19 -3.51 6.37
N GLY A 15 1.83 -2.45 5.88
CA GLY A 15 1.23 -1.51 4.94
C GLY A 15 0.87 -2.19 3.62
N GLY A 16 1.80 -2.95 3.04
CA GLY A 16 1.59 -3.73 1.82
C GLY A 16 0.47 -4.76 1.98
N TRP A 17 0.47 -5.55 3.07
CA TRP A 17 -0.56 -6.55 3.34
C TRP A 17 -1.96 -5.95 3.46
N LYS A 18 -2.10 -4.85 4.22
CA LYS A 18 -3.40 -4.17 4.37
C LYS A 18 -3.88 -3.58 3.04
N PHE A 19 -2.98 -2.95 2.28
CA PHE A 19 -3.31 -2.43 0.96
C PHE A 19 -3.74 -3.54 0.01
N TRP A 20 -3.02 -4.67 -0.01
CA TRP A 20 -3.35 -5.83 -0.83
C TRP A 20 -4.77 -6.30 -0.52
N ASN A 21 -5.11 -6.56 0.74
CA ASN A 21 -6.44 -7.04 1.11
C ASN A 21 -7.55 -6.03 0.82
N GLY A 22 -7.28 -4.75 1.03
CA GLY A 22 -8.19 -3.66 0.76
C GLY A 22 -8.28 -3.22 -0.70
N TYR A 23 -7.45 -3.77 -1.60
CA TYR A 23 -7.31 -3.27 -2.97
C TYR A 23 -8.64 -3.16 -3.72
N ARG A 24 -9.60 -4.05 -3.42
CA ARG A 24 -10.94 -4.06 -4.03
C ARG A 24 -11.79 -2.83 -3.73
N SER A 25 -11.51 -2.07 -2.66
CA SER A 25 -12.19 -0.81 -2.34
C SER A 25 -11.55 0.42 -2.99
N THR A 26 -10.44 0.23 -3.72
CA THR A 26 -9.77 1.31 -4.45
C THR A 26 -10.43 1.57 -5.80
N ASN A 27 -10.13 2.73 -6.38
CA ASN A 27 -10.56 3.08 -7.74
C ASN A 27 -9.56 2.58 -8.81
N PHE A 28 -8.63 1.69 -8.46
CA PHE A 28 -7.65 1.16 -9.42
C PHE A 28 -8.25 0.04 -10.26
N SER A 29 -7.63 -0.21 -11.43
CA SER A 29 -8.02 -1.33 -12.27
C SER A 29 -7.86 -2.66 -11.52
N SER A 30 -8.86 -3.54 -11.65
CA SER A 30 -8.93 -4.88 -11.06
C SER A 30 -8.01 -5.90 -11.76
N SER A 31 -6.77 -5.51 -12.06
CA SER A 31 -5.77 -6.39 -12.67
C SER A 31 -4.70 -6.80 -11.66
N LEU A 32 -4.31 -8.08 -11.72
CA LEU A 32 -3.26 -8.66 -10.88
C LEU A 32 -1.91 -7.94 -11.01
N PRO A 33 -1.42 -7.62 -12.23
CA PRO A 33 -0.18 -6.88 -12.39
C PRO A 33 -0.23 -5.49 -11.74
N ASN A 34 -1.35 -4.78 -11.86
CA ASN A 34 -1.51 -3.45 -11.27
C ASN A 34 -1.58 -3.53 -9.75
N ARG A 35 -2.31 -4.50 -9.19
CA ARG A 35 -2.34 -4.74 -7.74
C ARG A 35 -0.95 -5.06 -7.20
N LEU A 36 -0.18 -5.91 -7.86
CA LEU A 36 1.20 -6.25 -7.48
C LEU A 36 2.11 -5.02 -7.51
N ALA A 37 2.15 -4.30 -8.63
CA ALA A 37 2.99 -3.10 -8.76
C ALA A 37 2.63 -2.05 -7.68
N LEU A 38 1.35 -1.75 -7.52
CA LEU A 38 0.86 -0.77 -6.54
C LEU A 38 1.11 -1.21 -5.09
N THR A 39 1.14 -2.51 -4.81
CA THR A 39 1.47 -3.03 -3.47
C THR A 39 2.97 -3.04 -3.22
N LEU A 40 3.80 -3.36 -4.21
CA LEU A 40 5.26 -3.36 -4.05
C LEU A 40 5.81 -1.94 -3.92
N PHE A 41 5.37 -1.03 -4.77
CA PHE A 41 5.85 0.36 -4.76
C PHE A 41 5.13 1.25 -3.75
N TRP A 42 4.41 0.66 -2.79
CA TRP A 42 3.51 1.39 -1.91
C TRP A 42 4.16 2.53 -1.12
N PRO A 43 5.37 2.43 -0.54
CA PRO A 43 5.91 3.53 0.27
C PRO A 43 6.30 4.71 -0.61
N LEU A 44 6.90 4.43 -1.77
CA LEU A 44 7.26 5.44 -2.75
C LEU A 44 6.00 6.15 -3.26
N LEU A 45 4.98 5.39 -3.67
CA LEU A 45 3.72 5.93 -4.15
C LEU A 45 2.97 6.71 -3.05
N LEU A 46 3.06 6.28 -1.79
CA LEU A 46 2.52 7.02 -0.65
C LEU A 46 3.21 8.40 -0.51
N ALA A 47 4.53 8.47 -0.69
CA ALA A 47 5.29 9.71 -0.62
C ALA A 47 4.99 10.64 -1.81
N VAL A 48 5.03 10.13 -3.04
CA VAL A 48 5.05 10.97 -4.25
C VAL A 48 3.69 11.15 -4.93
N ASN A 49 2.70 10.29 -4.68
CA ASN A 49 1.45 10.27 -5.44
C ASN A 49 0.20 10.55 -4.55
N PRO A 50 -0.39 11.76 -4.63
CA PRO A 50 -1.59 12.13 -3.88
C PRO A 50 -2.81 11.23 -4.16
N ALA A 51 -3.02 10.83 -5.42
CA ALA A 51 -4.12 9.95 -5.80
C ALA A 51 -3.93 8.55 -5.22
N TYR A 52 -2.69 8.06 -5.19
CA TYR A 52 -2.35 6.81 -4.51
C TYR A 52 -2.66 6.89 -3.02
N ARG A 53 -2.24 7.95 -2.32
CA ARG A 53 -2.55 8.15 -0.90
C ARG A 53 -4.04 8.05 -0.60
N LYS A 54 -4.89 8.66 -1.43
CA LYS A 54 -6.35 8.61 -1.28
C LYS A 54 -6.86 7.17 -1.40
N ASN A 55 -6.39 6.42 -2.38
CA ASN A 55 -6.76 5.01 -2.57
C ASN A 55 -6.18 4.09 -1.51
N PHE A 56 -4.96 4.35 -1.02
CA PHE A 56 -4.34 3.61 0.08
C PHE A 56 -5.18 3.72 1.35
N LYS A 57 -5.69 4.93 1.66
CA LYS A 57 -6.64 5.14 2.76
C LYS A 57 -7.95 4.37 2.57
N LYS A 58 -8.49 4.31 1.35
CA LYS A 58 -9.68 3.49 1.03
C LYS A 58 -9.42 2.00 1.24
N ALA A 59 -8.26 1.50 0.80
CA ALA A 59 -7.86 0.11 1.01
C ALA A 59 -7.77 -0.23 2.50
N LEU A 60 -7.22 0.68 3.32
CA LEU A 60 -7.13 0.48 4.77
C LEU A 60 -8.48 0.49 5.48
N LYS A 61 -9.43 1.32 5.04
CA LYS A 61 -10.71 1.54 5.72
C LYS A 61 -11.84 0.65 5.19
N GLY A 62 -11.68 0.06 4.01
CA GLY A 62 -12.72 -0.73 3.34
C GLY A 62 -13.91 0.09 2.84
N LYS A 63 -13.87 1.44 2.94
CA LYS A 63 -14.87 2.41 2.48
C LYS A 63 -14.18 3.70 2.06
#